data_AF-A0A6A3R317-F1
#
_entry.id   AF-A0A6A3R317-F1
#
_cell.length_a   1.000
_cell.length_b   1.000
_cell.length_c   1.000
_cell.angle_alpha   90.00
_cell.angle_beta   90.00
_cell.angle_gamma   90.00
#
_symmetry.space_group_name_H-M   'P 1'
#
loop_
_entity.id
_entity.type
_entity.pdbx_description
1 polymer ?
#
loop_
_entity_poly.entity_id
_entity_poly.type
_entity_poly.pdbx_seq_one_letter_code
_entity_poly.pdbx_strand_id
1 'polypeptide(L)'
;MDIDPSVVVPHGWKKLANIYADTAKGYKDALALFTASGNHQPEFYHFCGGQLDVLYLHLHLAHRPSLTGHVQADLPDGAFFDSESKSPAPTPEKPKRKTKSSGPSVAEAITEYVRSTIQSDNAVQRLLFMQKRDEREEAKDKRDQMKAEQEMSLLRFQEWTRISDRMRALRRELQHEEDPEIISDLTADIEQLKRKKDAINFI
;
A
#
# COMPACT_ATOMS: atom_id res chain seq x y z
N MET A 1 -30.59 22.09 -15.98
CA MET A 1 -29.77 22.38 -14.79
C MET A 1 -28.39 21.87 -15.13
N ASP A 2 -27.57 22.70 -15.77
CA ASP A 2 -26.19 22.32 -16.13
C ASP A 2 -25.32 22.44 -14.89
N ILE A 3 -24.72 21.33 -14.48
CA ILE A 3 -23.75 21.28 -13.38
C ILE A 3 -22.39 21.55 -14.02
N ASP A 4 -21.76 22.69 -13.68
CA ASP A 4 -20.37 22.98 -14.09
C ASP A 4 -19.40 22.29 -13.11
N PRO A 5 -18.70 21.21 -13.52
CA PRO A 5 -17.77 20.49 -12.66
C PRO A 5 -16.50 21.29 -12.34
N SER A 6 -16.29 22.44 -12.99
CA SER A 6 -15.11 23.30 -12.80
C SER A 6 -15.24 24.21 -11.58
N VAL A 7 -16.45 24.36 -11.02
CA VAL A 7 -16.72 25.22 -9.88
C VAL A 7 -16.53 24.44 -8.58
N VAL A 8 -15.37 24.62 -7.95
CA VAL A 8 -15.12 24.08 -6.61
C VAL A 8 -15.90 24.91 -5.59
N VAL A 9 -16.96 24.35 -5.03
CA VAL A 9 -17.71 24.98 -3.95
C VAL A 9 -16.98 24.75 -2.63
N PRO A 10 -16.45 25.80 -1.96
CA PRO A 10 -15.80 25.62 -0.68
C PRO A 10 -16.83 25.22 0.38
N HIS A 11 -16.54 24.15 1.11
CA HIS A 11 -17.33 23.70 2.25
C HIS A 11 -16.48 23.73 3.52
N GLY A 12 -17.06 24.17 4.62
CA GLY A 12 -16.44 24.02 5.93
C GLY A 12 -16.38 22.55 6.35
N TRP A 13 -15.41 22.20 7.19
CA TRP A 13 -15.18 20.81 7.62
C TRP A 13 -16.43 20.16 8.23
N LYS A 14 -17.24 20.90 9.01
CA LYS A 14 -18.49 20.40 9.60
C LYS A 14 -19.51 19.98 8.54
N LYS A 15 -19.62 20.78 7.47
CA LYS A 15 -20.56 20.50 6.38
C LYS A 15 -20.10 19.28 5.59
N LEU A 16 -18.79 19.16 5.33
CA LEU A 16 -18.22 17.97 4.69
C LEU A 16 -18.41 16.71 5.53
N ALA A 17 -18.23 16.80 6.85
CA ALA A 17 -18.46 15.68 7.76
C ALA A 17 -19.92 15.22 7.74
N ASN A 18 -20.87 16.16 7.73
CA ASN A 18 -22.30 15.82 7.63
C ASN A 18 -22.63 15.18 6.28
N ILE A 19 -22.16 15.76 5.16
CA ILE A 19 -22.36 15.19 3.81
C ILE A 19 -21.81 13.76 3.77
N TYR A 20 -20.61 13.54 4.28
CA TYR A 20 -20.02 12.20 4.34
C TYR A 20 -20.85 11.24 5.20
N ALA A 21 -21.29 11.66 6.38
CA ALA A 21 -22.09 10.82 7.26
C ALA A 21 -23.43 10.42 6.62
N ASP A 22 -24.10 11.36 5.95
CA ASP A 22 -25.36 11.13 5.25
C ASP A 22 -25.16 10.16 4.07
N THR A 23 -24.16 10.40 3.21
CA THR A 23 -23.84 9.53 2.07
C THR A 23 -23.37 8.15 2.52
N ALA A 24 -22.55 8.05 3.58
CA ALA A 24 -22.09 6.77 4.12
C ALA A 24 -23.23 5.94 4.70
N LYS A 25 -24.19 6.59 5.40
CA LYS A 25 -25.40 5.92 5.90
C LYS A 25 -26.25 5.40 4.74
N GLY A 26 -26.54 6.24 3.73
CA GLY A 26 -27.30 5.83 2.55
C GLY A 26 -26.64 4.67 1.80
N TYR A 27 -25.31 4.66 1.73
CA TYR A 27 -24.54 3.55 1.17
C TYR A 27 -24.70 2.24 1.96
N LYS A 28 -24.63 2.28 3.30
CA LYS A 28 -24.84 1.07 4.12
C LYS A 28 -26.23 0.49 3.91
N ASP A 29 -27.25 1.34 3.90
CA ASP A 29 -28.65 0.95 3.70
C ASP A 29 -28.85 0.32 2.30
N ALA A 30 -28.36 1.00 1.25
CA ALA A 30 -28.42 0.50 -0.13
C ALA A 30 -27.66 -0.82 -0.31
N LEU A 31 -26.50 -0.96 0.33
CA LEU A 31 -25.69 -2.18 0.27
C LEU A 31 -26.35 -3.36 0.98
N ALA A 32 -26.97 -3.14 2.13
CA ALA A 32 -27.73 -4.18 2.82
C ALA A 32 -28.87 -4.73 1.95
N LEU A 33 -29.57 -3.85 1.22
CA LEU A 33 -30.63 -4.27 0.29
C LEU A 33 -30.07 -4.96 -0.96
N PHE A 34 -28.97 -4.46 -1.52
CA PHE A 34 -28.33 -5.04 -2.70
C PHE A 34 -27.80 -6.46 -2.43
N THR A 35 -27.27 -6.70 -1.24
CA THR A 35 -26.69 -7.99 -0.81
C THR A 35 -27.70 -8.93 -0.13
N ALA A 36 -28.96 -8.50 0.03
CA ALA A 36 -30.02 -9.34 0.57
C ALA A 36 -30.32 -10.53 -0.34
N SER A 37 -30.49 -11.72 0.25
CA SER A 37 -30.84 -12.92 -0.50
C SER A 37 -32.24 -12.82 -1.11
N GLY A 38 -32.39 -13.27 -2.35
CA GLY A 38 -33.67 -13.20 -3.08
C GLY A 38 -33.88 -11.92 -3.88
N ASN A 39 -32.89 -11.03 -3.93
CA ASN A 39 -32.93 -9.89 -4.84
C ASN A 39 -32.61 -10.31 -6.30
N HIS A 40 -33.38 -9.79 -7.25
CA HIS A 40 -33.23 -10.07 -8.68
C HIS A 40 -32.67 -8.87 -9.48
N GLN A 41 -32.49 -7.71 -8.84
CA GLN A 41 -31.95 -6.52 -9.51
C GLN A 41 -30.42 -6.56 -9.56
N PRO A 42 -29.80 -6.57 -10.75
CA PRO A 42 -28.35 -6.67 -10.87
C PRO A 42 -27.62 -5.35 -10.61
N GLU A 43 -28.25 -4.20 -10.84
CA GLU A 43 -27.60 -2.89 -10.68
C GLU A 43 -27.80 -2.29 -9.28
N PHE A 44 -26.69 -1.91 -8.65
CA PHE A 44 -26.67 -1.20 -7.36
C PHE A 44 -27.49 0.10 -7.37
N TYR A 45 -27.59 0.77 -8.53
CA TYR A 45 -28.34 2.02 -8.70
C TYR A 45 -29.79 1.91 -8.24
N HIS A 46 -30.44 0.76 -8.42
CA HIS A 46 -31.84 0.55 -8.00
C HIS A 46 -32.03 0.62 -6.48
N PHE A 47 -30.96 0.45 -5.71
CA PHE A 47 -30.96 0.51 -4.24
C PHE A 47 -30.60 1.88 -3.70
N CYS A 48 -30.08 2.78 -4.55
CA CYS A 48 -29.65 4.12 -4.15
C CYS A 48 -30.81 5.11 -3.98
N GLY A 49 -32.05 4.76 -4.38
CA GLY A 49 -33.20 5.66 -4.26
C GLY A 49 -33.04 7.00 -5.01
N GLY A 50 -32.22 7.02 -6.08
CA GLY A 50 -31.90 8.24 -6.83
C GLY A 50 -30.76 9.10 -6.23
N GLN A 51 -30.13 8.66 -5.14
CA GLN A 51 -28.97 9.31 -4.54
C GLN A 51 -27.70 8.99 -5.33
N LEU A 52 -27.30 9.92 -6.21
CA LEU A 52 -26.11 9.76 -7.07
C LEU A 52 -24.82 9.76 -6.26
N ASP A 53 -24.76 10.49 -5.16
CA ASP A 53 -23.65 10.51 -4.21
C ASP A 53 -23.35 9.11 -3.63
N VAL A 54 -24.40 8.35 -3.28
CA VAL A 54 -24.29 6.96 -2.83
C VAL A 54 -23.78 6.04 -3.94
N LEU A 55 -24.27 6.23 -5.17
CA LEU A 55 -23.79 5.49 -6.35
C LEU A 55 -22.31 5.79 -6.63
N TYR A 56 -21.91 7.07 -6.58
CA TYR A 56 -20.53 7.47 -6.79
C TYR A 56 -19.61 6.90 -5.72
N LEU A 57 -20.06 6.86 -4.46
CA LEU A 57 -19.32 6.22 -3.38
C LEU A 57 -19.13 4.71 -3.66
N HIS A 58 -20.17 4.00 -4.12
CA HIS A 58 -20.06 2.58 -4.50
C HIS A 58 -19.05 2.35 -5.63
N LEU A 59 -19.11 3.15 -6.70
CA LEU A 59 -18.15 3.07 -7.82
C LEU A 59 -16.72 3.39 -7.36
N HIS A 60 -16.56 4.39 -6.48
CA HIS A 60 -15.25 4.73 -5.93
C HIS A 60 -14.65 3.58 -5.11
N LEU A 61 -15.47 2.91 -4.30
CA LEU A 61 -15.05 1.76 -3.49
C LEU A 61 -14.76 0.52 -4.36
N ALA A 62 -15.46 0.35 -5.49
CA ALA A 62 -15.13 -0.71 -6.46
C ALA A 62 -13.73 -0.52 -7.07
N HIS A 63 -13.31 0.73 -7.32
CA HIS A 63 -11.94 1.04 -7.76
C HIS A 63 -10.92 0.98 -6.62
N ARG A 64 -11.33 1.19 -5.37
CA ARG A 64 -10.45 1.24 -4.18
C ARG A 64 -10.99 0.37 -3.04
N PRO A 65 -10.92 -0.97 -3.16
CA PRO A 65 -11.53 -1.89 -2.20
C PRO A 65 -10.92 -1.82 -0.80
N SER A 66 -9.70 -1.29 -0.66
CA SER A 66 -9.05 -1.06 0.64
C SER A 66 -9.79 -0.04 1.52
N LEU A 67 -10.65 0.81 0.93
CA LEU A 67 -11.40 1.85 1.64
C LEU A 67 -12.76 1.38 2.14
N THR A 68 -13.25 0.24 1.66
CA THR A 68 -14.60 -0.28 1.97
C THR A 68 -14.78 -0.49 3.47
N GLY A 69 -13.76 -1.00 4.16
CA GLY A 69 -13.80 -1.19 5.62
C GLY A 69 -13.95 0.11 6.41
N HIS A 70 -13.43 1.24 5.90
CA HIS A 70 -13.55 2.55 6.57
C HIS A 70 -14.94 3.17 6.41
N VAL A 71 -15.62 2.89 5.30
CA VAL A 71 -16.98 3.38 5.05
C VAL A 71 -18.02 2.51 5.77
N GLN A 72 -17.78 1.20 5.84
CA GLN A 72 -18.70 0.25 6.46
C GLN A 72 -18.57 0.15 7.98
N ALA A 73 -17.38 0.44 8.55
CA ALA A 73 -17.19 0.39 9.99
C ALA A 73 -18.16 1.35 10.71
N ASP A 74 -18.80 0.85 11.76
CA ASP A 74 -19.43 1.72 12.74
C ASP A 74 -18.35 2.26 13.67
N LEU A 75 -18.41 3.56 13.94
CA LEU A 75 -17.50 4.18 14.87
C LEU A 75 -17.82 3.64 16.28
N PRO A 76 -16.87 3.01 17.00
CA PRO A 76 -17.15 2.42 18.30
C PRO A 76 -17.64 3.48 19.29
N ASP A 77 -18.58 3.08 20.15
CA ASP A 77 -19.17 3.96 21.15
C ASP A 77 -18.08 4.45 22.11
N GLY A 78 -17.69 5.73 22.00
CA GLY A 78 -16.56 6.32 22.73
C GLY A 78 -15.29 6.62 21.91
N ALA A 79 -15.34 6.53 20.58
CA ALA A 79 -14.23 6.98 19.73
C ALA A 79 -14.03 8.50 19.85
N PHE A 80 -13.03 8.91 20.63
CA PHE A 80 -12.52 10.27 20.61
C PHE A 80 -11.76 10.50 19.31
N PHE A 81 -12.16 11.53 18.56
CA PHE A 81 -11.36 12.06 17.47
C PHE A 81 -10.24 12.90 18.11
N ASP A 82 -9.03 12.36 18.16
CA ASP A 82 -7.86 13.09 18.70
C ASP A 82 -7.41 14.12 17.66
N SER A 83 -8.16 15.22 17.55
CA SER A 83 -7.63 16.46 17.02
C SER A 83 -6.86 17.13 18.14
N GLU A 84 -5.58 17.41 17.93
CA GLU A 84 -4.68 18.07 18.88
C GLU A 84 -5.33 19.32 19.52
N SER A 85 -6.02 19.12 20.65
CA SER A 85 -6.44 20.19 21.53
C SER A 85 -6.51 19.66 22.95
N LYS A 86 -5.40 19.86 23.65
CA LYS A 86 -5.24 20.15 25.09
C LYS A 86 -6.36 19.60 26.00
N SER A 87 -6.03 18.53 26.73
CA SER A 87 -6.87 17.89 27.75
C SER A 87 -7.51 18.87 28.74
N PRO A 88 -8.64 18.47 29.35
CA PRO A 88 -8.72 18.48 30.80
C PRO A 88 -9.08 17.11 31.39
N ALA A 89 -8.62 16.92 32.62
CA ALA A 89 -8.53 15.68 33.40
C ALA A 89 -9.87 14.96 33.66
N PRO A 90 -9.84 13.63 33.89
CA PRO A 90 -11.03 12.88 34.28
C PRO A 90 -11.40 13.11 35.75
N THR A 91 -12.68 13.41 35.99
CA THR A 91 -13.31 13.45 37.32
C THR A 91 -13.45 12.05 37.92
N PRO A 92 -13.37 11.88 39.26
CA PRO A 92 -13.48 10.59 39.91
C PRO A 92 -14.94 10.13 40.04
N GLU A 93 -15.28 8.97 39.48
CA GLU A 93 -16.56 8.29 39.68
C GLU A 93 -16.65 7.61 41.04
N LYS A 94 -17.85 7.66 41.66
CA LYS A 94 -18.17 7.11 42.99
C LYS A 94 -18.13 5.57 43.01
N PRO A 95 -17.65 4.92 44.08
CA PRO A 95 -17.57 3.47 44.14
C PRO A 95 -18.96 2.86 44.43
N LYS A 96 -19.46 2.01 43.53
CA LYS A 96 -20.60 1.13 43.78
C LYS A 96 -20.16 -0.01 44.72
N ARG A 97 -20.91 -0.18 45.81
CA ARG A 97 -20.75 -1.24 46.82
C ARG A 97 -20.77 -2.63 46.17
N LYS A 98 -19.73 -3.44 46.44
CA LYS A 98 -19.72 -4.88 46.12
C LYS A 98 -20.37 -5.65 47.27
N THR A 99 -21.51 -6.27 47.02
CA THR A 99 -22.04 -7.36 47.87
C THR A 99 -21.24 -8.62 47.59
N LYS A 100 -20.68 -9.21 48.66
CA LYS A 100 -19.96 -10.48 48.64
C LYS A 100 -20.95 -11.64 48.46
N SER A 101 -20.75 -12.44 47.42
CA SER A 101 -21.18 -13.85 47.34
C SER A 101 -20.11 -14.58 46.53
N SER A 102 -19.26 -15.39 47.18
CA SER A 102 -19.41 -16.85 47.29
C SER A 102 -19.01 -17.57 45.99
N GLY A 103 -17.74 -17.99 45.93
CA GLY A 103 -17.18 -18.94 44.95
C GLY A 103 -17.02 -18.42 43.51
N PRO A 104 -16.03 -18.91 42.73
CA PRO A 104 -15.97 -18.61 41.30
C PRO A 104 -17.21 -19.21 40.64
N SER A 105 -18.11 -18.33 40.21
CA SER A 105 -19.32 -18.74 39.52
C SER A 105 -18.96 -19.31 38.15
N VAL A 106 -19.66 -20.35 37.71
CA VAL A 106 -19.52 -20.88 36.33
C VAL A 106 -19.66 -19.77 35.29
N ALA A 107 -20.48 -18.75 35.57
CA ALA A 107 -20.61 -17.57 34.72
C ALA A 107 -19.31 -16.74 34.64
N GLU A 108 -18.55 -16.62 35.74
CA GLU A 108 -17.30 -15.89 35.78
C GLU A 108 -16.21 -16.62 34.96
N ALA A 109 -16.15 -17.96 35.09
CA ALA A 109 -15.25 -18.80 34.28
C ALA A 109 -15.59 -18.73 32.77
N ILE A 110 -16.87 -18.70 32.39
CA ILE A 110 -17.28 -18.52 30.99
C ILE A 110 -16.87 -17.13 30.48
N THR A 111 -17.08 -16.07 31.26
CA THR A 111 -16.68 -14.71 30.85
C THR A 111 -15.17 -14.54 30.72
N GLU A 112 -14.39 -15.21 31.57
CA GLU A 112 -12.93 -15.21 31.49
C GLU A 112 -12.43 -15.98 30.27
N TYR A 113 -13.02 -17.15 29.98
CA TYR A 113 -12.70 -17.92 28.78
C TYR A 113 -12.98 -17.13 27.51
N VAL A 114 -14.17 -16.53 27.38
CA VAL A 114 -14.52 -15.69 26.23
C VAL A 114 -13.56 -14.51 26.08
N ARG A 115 -13.18 -13.85 27.19
CA ARG A 115 -12.20 -12.76 27.16
C ARG A 115 -10.83 -13.23 26.70
N SER A 116 -10.37 -14.40 27.19
CA SER A 116 -9.09 -15.00 26.81
C SER A 116 -9.05 -15.35 25.33
N THR A 117 -10.11 -15.98 24.81
CA THR A 117 -10.24 -16.33 23.39
C THR A 117 -10.27 -15.07 22.50
N ILE A 118 -11.01 -14.04 22.88
CA ILE A 118 -11.01 -12.76 22.14
C ILE A 118 -9.62 -12.12 22.16
N GLN A 119 -8.89 -12.17 23.29
CA GLN A 119 -7.53 -11.65 23.37
C GLN A 119 -6.54 -12.44 22.50
N SER A 120 -6.65 -13.78 22.47
CA SER A 120 -5.81 -14.61 21.59
C SER A 120 -6.11 -14.34 20.11
N ASP A 121 -7.38 -14.20 19.74
CA ASP A 121 -7.78 -13.93 18.36
C ASP A 121 -7.26 -12.56 17.89
N ASN A 122 -7.33 -11.54 18.74
CA ASN A 122 -6.75 -10.23 18.48
C ASN A 122 -5.21 -10.28 18.37
N ALA A 123 -4.55 -11.11 19.19
CA ALA A 123 -3.09 -11.29 19.11
C ALA A 123 -2.68 -11.97 17.80
N VAL A 124 -3.41 -13.01 17.37
CA VAL A 124 -3.19 -13.70 16.10
C VAL A 124 -3.41 -12.75 14.92
N GLN A 125 -4.48 -11.95 14.94
CA GLN A 125 -4.72 -10.94 13.91
C GLN A 125 -3.57 -9.93 13.81
N ARG A 126 -3.05 -9.43 14.94
CA ARG A 126 -1.89 -8.53 14.95
C ARG A 126 -0.65 -9.17 14.34
N LEU A 127 -0.36 -10.43 14.68
CA LEU A 127 0.77 -11.17 14.11
C LEU A 127 0.62 -11.34 12.59
N LEU A 128 -0.57 -11.68 12.11
CA LEU A 128 -0.83 -11.78 10.67
C LEU A 128 -0.65 -10.43 9.95
N PHE A 129 -1.09 -9.33 10.55
CA PHE A 129 -0.86 -7.99 9.99
C PHE A 129 0.63 -7.63 9.94
N MET A 130 1.40 -7.98 10.97
CA MET A 130 2.85 -7.78 10.98
C MET A 130 3.53 -8.62 9.90
N GLN A 131 3.23 -9.92 9.82
CA GLN A 131 3.79 -10.81 8.80
C GLN A 131 3.48 -10.30 7.37
N LYS A 132 2.23 -9.88 7.11
CA LYS A 132 1.84 -9.31 5.81
C LYS A 132 2.51 -7.97 5.51
N ARG A 133 2.98 -7.24 6.53
CA ARG A 133 3.77 -6.01 6.35
C ARG A 133 5.20 -6.38 5.97
N ASP A 134 5.80 -7.34 6.67
CA ASP A 134 7.16 -7.79 6.44
C ASP A 134 7.28 -8.46 5.04
N GLU A 135 6.29 -9.27 4.64
CA GLU A 135 6.20 -9.82 3.27
C GLU A 135 6.15 -8.73 2.18
N ARG A 136 5.44 -7.63 2.45
CA ARG A 136 5.37 -6.49 1.51
C ARG A 136 6.69 -5.74 1.45
N GLU A 137 7.39 -5.62 2.56
CA GLU A 137 8.71 -5.00 2.65
C GLU A 137 9.75 -5.86 1.90
N GLU A 138 9.79 -7.17 2.15
CA GLU A 138 10.66 -8.09 1.41
C GLU A 138 10.38 -8.10 -0.09
N ALA A 139 9.11 -8.05 -0.50
CA ALA A 139 8.74 -7.99 -1.91
C ALA A 139 9.20 -6.69 -2.58
N LYS A 140 9.18 -5.58 -1.83
CA LYS A 140 9.70 -4.29 -2.28
C LYS A 140 11.21 -4.35 -2.41
N ASP A 141 11.91 -4.86 -1.40
CA ASP A 141 13.37 -5.00 -1.41
C ASP A 141 13.85 -5.90 -2.54
N LYS A 142 13.18 -7.02 -2.79
CA LYS A 142 13.46 -7.90 -3.94
C LYS A 142 13.27 -7.18 -5.28
N ARG A 143 12.24 -6.35 -5.40
CA ARG A 143 11.99 -5.56 -6.62
C ARG A 143 13.07 -4.49 -6.82
N ASP A 144 13.46 -3.82 -5.75
CA ASP A 144 14.47 -2.76 -5.80
C ASP A 144 15.87 -3.36 -6.07
N GLN A 145 16.19 -4.53 -5.48
CA GLN A 145 17.38 -5.31 -5.83
C GLN A 145 17.38 -5.73 -7.30
N MET A 146 16.28 -6.26 -7.83
CA MET A 146 16.18 -6.66 -9.23
C MET A 146 16.38 -5.47 -10.17
N LYS A 147 15.83 -4.29 -9.84
CA LYS A 147 16.06 -3.06 -10.62
C LYS A 147 17.52 -2.63 -10.57
N ALA A 148 18.13 -2.61 -9.39
CA ALA A 148 19.53 -2.26 -9.23
C ALA A 148 20.45 -3.23 -10.01
N GLU A 149 20.16 -4.52 -9.99
CA GLU A 149 20.88 -5.53 -10.77
C GLU A 149 20.72 -5.32 -12.29
N GLN A 150 19.53 -4.95 -12.75
CA GLN A 150 19.28 -4.61 -14.15
C GLN A 150 20.08 -3.37 -14.56
N GLU A 151 20.05 -2.31 -13.76
CA GLU A 151 20.82 -1.08 -14.00
C GLU A 151 22.33 -1.36 -14.04
N MET A 152 22.83 -2.13 -13.07
CA MET A 152 24.23 -2.57 -13.06
C MET A 152 24.59 -3.41 -14.29
N SER A 153 23.66 -4.25 -14.76
CA SER A 153 23.86 -5.06 -15.97
C SER A 153 23.90 -4.19 -17.23
N LEU A 154 23.06 -3.15 -17.30
CA LEU A 154 23.08 -2.18 -18.39
C LEU A 154 24.39 -1.39 -18.41
N LEU A 155 24.88 -0.93 -17.26
CA LEU A 155 26.16 -0.24 -17.16
C LEU A 155 27.32 -1.13 -17.60
N ARG A 156 27.37 -2.39 -17.12
CA ARG A 156 28.35 -3.39 -17.58
C ARG A 156 28.31 -3.58 -19.10
N PHE A 157 27.12 -3.67 -19.69
CA PHE A 157 26.95 -3.81 -21.13
C PHE A 157 27.46 -2.58 -21.91
N GLN A 158 27.14 -1.38 -21.43
CA GLN A 158 27.59 -0.14 -22.06
C GLN A 158 29.13 -0.05 -22.05
N GLU A 159 29.76 -0.37 -20.91
CA GLU A 159 31.22 -0.39 -20.81
C GLU A 159 31.84 -1.45 -21.74
N TRP A 160 31.29 -2.66 -21.77
CA TRP A 160 31.71 -3.72 -22.69
C TRP A 160 31.63 -3.30 -24.16
N THR A 161 30.56 -2.58 -24.53
CA THR A 161 30.34 -2.06 -25.88
C THR A 161 31.38 -1.00 -26.22
N ARG A 162 31.58 -0.03 -25.32
CA ARG A 162 32.59 1.02 -25.48
C ARG A 162 33.99 0.45 -25.68
N ILE A 163 34.37 -0.55 -24.87
CA ILE A 163 35.67 -1.23 -25.00
C ILE A 163 35.76 -1.97 -26.34
N SER A 164 34.69 -2.67 -26.73
CA SER A 164 34.66 -3.40 -28.01
C SER A 164 34.79 -2.48 -29.22
N ASP A 165 34.13 -1.32 -29.20
CA ASP A 165 34.23 -0.32 -30.26
C ASP A 165 35.60 0.35 -30.29
N ARG A 166 36.19 0.66 -29.13
CA ARG A 166 37.57 1.17 -29.06
C ARG A 166 38.57 0.16 -29.60
N MET A 167 38.45 -1.12 -29.25
CA MET A 167 39.28 -2.18 -29.81
C MET A 167 39.11 -2.30 -31.33
N ARG A 168 37.89 -2.14 -31.85
CA ARG A 168 37.64 -2.14 -33.31
C ARG A 168 38.28 -0.93 -34.00
N ALA A 169 38.28 0.24 -33.35
CA ALA A 169 38.97 1.44 -33.85
C ALA A 169 40.49 1.24 -33.90
N LEU A 170 41.11 0.78 -32.80
CA LEU A 170 42.55 0.51 -32.75
C LEU A 170 42.99 -0.53 -33.78
N ARG A 171 42.17 -1.56 -34.03
CA ARG A 171 42.44 -2.53 -35.09
C ARG A 171 42.40 -1.93 -36.50
N ARG A 172 41.63 -0.87 -36.72
CA ARG A 172 41.61 -0.14 -38.00
C ARG A 172 42.83 0.77 -38.13
N GLU A 173 43.22 1.45 -37.05
CA GLU A 173 44.46 2.26 -37.00
C GLU A 173 45.69 1.38 -37.30
N LEU A 174 45.78 0.21 -36.67
CA LEU A 174 46.83 -0.77 -36.90
C LEU A 174 46.94 -1.26 -38.36
N GLN A 175 45.85 -1.24 -39.13
CA GLN A 175 45.86 -1.64 -40.54
C GLN A 175 46.48 -0.59 -41.47
N HIS A 176 46.56 0.66 -41.02
CA HIS A 176 47.03 1.79 -41.82
C HIS A 176 48.35 2.38 -41.31
N GLU A 177 48.87 1.86 -40.19
CA GLU A 177 50.10 2.34 -39.57
C GLU A 177 51.33 1.56 -40.10
N GLU A 178 52.40 2.28 -40.39
CA GLU A 178 53.66 1.72 -40.89
C GLU A 178 54.81 1.84 -39.86
N ASP A 179 54.65 2.69 -38.84
CA ASP A 179 55.65 2.90 -37.79
C ASP A 179 55.69 1.72 -36.79
N PRO A 180 56.85 1.03 -36.64
CA PRO A 180 56.96 -0.12 -35.76
C PRO A 180 56.78 0.20 -34.27
N GLU A 181 57.11 1.42 -33.83
CA GLU A 181 56.95 1.82 -32.43
C GLU A 181 55.46 2.02 -32.11
N ILE A 182 54.73 2.70 -33.00
CA ILE A 182 53.29 2.91 -32.89
C ILE A 182 52.52 1.58 -32.99
N ILE A 183 52.94 0.66 -33.86
CA ILE A 183 52.38 -0.70 -33.96
C ILE A 183 52.51 -1.46 -32.63
N SER A 184 53.68 -1.38 -31.98
CA SER A 184 53.90 -1.99 -30.67
C SER A 184 52.93 -1.43 -29.61
N ASP A 185 52.80 -0.10 -29.54
CA ASP A 185 51.91 0.56 -28.58
C ASP A 185 50.44 0.22 -28.82
N LEU A 186 49.98 0.24 -30.07
CA LEU A 186 48.61 -0.14 -30.44
C LEU A 186 48.30 -1.59 -30.10
N THR A 187 49.25 -2.51 -30.29
CA THR A 187 49.06 -3.92 -29.91
C THR A 187 49.00 -4.12 -28.40
N ALA A 188 49.83 -3.42 -27.62
CA ALA A 188 49.78 -3.42 -26.16
C ALA A 188 48.44 -2.87 -25.64
N ASP A 189 47.94 -1.78 -26.23
CA ASP A 189 46.64 -1.19 -25.89
C ASP A 189 45.48 -2.15 -26.19
N ILE A 190 45.52 -2.84 -27.34
CA ILE A 190 44.53 -3.87 -27.69
C ILE A 190 44.56 -5.02 -26.67
N GLU A 191 45.73 -5.47 -26.22
CA GLU A 191 45.84 -6.51 -25.20
C GLU A 191 45.30 -6.06 -23.84
N GLN A 192 45.60 -4.83 -23.42
CA GLN A 192 45.08 -4.30 -22.18
C GLN A 192 43.55 -4.18 -22.21
N LEU A 193 42.98 -3.75 -23.34
CA LEU A 193 41.54 -3.66 -23.52
C LEU A 193 40.87 -5.04 -23.60
N LYS A 194 41.53 -6.07 -24.16
CA LYS A 194 41.04 -7.46 -24.07
C LYS A 194 40.91 -7.91 -22.62
N ARG A 195 41.95 -7.72 -21.80
CA ARG A 195 41.92 -8.08 -20.37
C ARG A 195 40.80 -7.34 -19.62
N LYS A 196 40.60 -6.05 -19.91
CA LYS A 196 39.51 -5.25 -19.34
C LYS A 196 38.13 -5.75 -19.78
N LYS A 197 37.99 -6.15 -21.05
CA LYS A 197 36.76 -6.72 -21.59
C LYS A 197 36.41 -8.06 -20.95
N ASP A 198 37.41 -8.94 -20.78
CA ASP A 198 37.24 -10.24 -20.14
C ASP A 198 36.86 -10.09 -18.66
N ALA A 199 37.41 -9.09 -17.97
CA ALA A 199 37.06 -8.78 -16.58
C ALA A 199 35.60 -8.34 -16.37
N ILE A 200 34.93 -7.81 -17.40
CA ILE A 200 33.52 -7.37 -17.32
C ILE A 200 32.56 -8.57 -17.36
N ASN A 201 33.03 -9.79 -17.73
CA ASN A 201 32.27 -11.06 -17.68
C ASN A 201 30.82 -10.92 -18.17
N PHE A 202 30.66 -10.37 -19.38
CA PHE A 202 29.35 -10.16 -20.00
C PHE A 202 28.87 -11.38 -20.84
N ILE A 203 29.69 -12.43 -20.98
CA ILE A 203 29.41 -13.67 -21.71
C ILE A 203 29.76 -14.86 -20.83
#